data_AF-A0A4Z2BTD9-F1
#
_entry.id   AF-A0A4Z2BTD9-F1
#
_cell.length_a   1.000
_cell.length_b   1.000
_cell.length_c   1.000
_cell.angle_alpha   90.00
_cell.angle_beta   90.00
_cell.angle_gamma   90.00
#
_symmetry.space_group_name_H-M   'P 1'
#
loop_
_entity.id
_entity.type
_entity.pdbx_description
1 polymer ?
#
loop_
_entity_poly.entity_id
_entity_poly.type
_entity_poly.pdbx_seq_one_letter_code
_entity_poly.pdbx_strand_id
1 'polypeptide(L)'
;MDTAIKCLPVEVQGKLRSGVTIPSLQQCVEELILNSIDAEATCVGVRMDMEAFKVQVIDNGNGMDADSMGCVGNRYHTSKCYRVEDLDNLSWYGFRGEALASLVSLATLVEISSRTKSSLKTHVKIFKDGKGMEVYEAEKSRPSAGTTVVLCNLFYNMPVRRKRLDPVLEGERIRHRVEAISLMHPSVSFTLKNDCTATMLVQLPKAKNTYHRFVQIHGLHRAQKLGEVNITHGRFSVVGHIGREGHYNNSSQFLYVNERLLLKTRIHKLINFLLRKPSTNQKNDGGEQLVGSPKNKRSQELHGVYVLNIKCCCSEYDISLEPAKTLIEFKDWDGVLTCVEEAVKSFLKRENLTVVSQDEDSFNYKFLNIDTTDQERHVTGTGQQAVSNVSLTDYDIGMKLASDSVHRKSQNRRELLR
;
A
#
# COMPACT_ATOMS: atom_id res chain seq x y z
N MET A 1 2.16 -20.47 38.83
CA MET A 1 2.57 -19.52 37.77
C MET A 1 2.41 -18.14 38.35
N ASP A 2 3.40 -17.28 38.19
CA ASP A 2 3.32 -15.89 38.63
C ASP A 2 2.27 -15.18 37.76
N THR A 3 1.11 -14.88 38.36
CA THR A 3 -0.11 -14.39 37.70
C THR A 3 -0.21 -12.86 37.70
N ALA A 4 0.81 -12.16 38.22
CA ALA A 4 0.81 -10.71 38.26
C ALA A 4 0.97 -10.10 36.86
N ILE A 5 0.07 -9.18 36.51
CA ILE A 5 0.16 -8.36 35.29
C ILE A 5 1.40 -7.46 35.40
N LYS A 6 2.28 -7.48 34.40
CA LYS A 6 3.55 -6.72 34.37
C LYS A 6 3.66 -5.87 33.11
N CYS A 7 4.31 -4.71 33.23
CA CYS A 7 4.65 -3.89 32.09
C CYS A 7 5.67 -4.60 31.18
N LEU A 8 5.43 -4.58 29.87
CA LEU A 8 6.35 -5.14 28.89
C LEU A 8 7.61 -4.26 28.78
N PRO A 9 8.82 -4.83 28.62
CA PRO A 9 10.01 -4.06 28.29
C PRO A 9 9.82 -3.26 27.00
N VAL A 10 10.44 -2.07 26.90
CA VAL A 10 10.31 -1.16 25.74
C VAL A 10 10.66 -1.85 24.42
N GLU A 11 11.68 -2.69 24.42
CA GLU A 11 12.07 -3.49 23.25
C GLU A 11 10.95 -4.44 22.80
N VAL A 12 10.28 -5.10 23.75
CA VAL A 12 9.15 -6.00 23.46
C VAL A 12 7.97 -5.22 22.90
N GLN A 13 7.63 -4.09 23.51
CA GLN A 13 6.57 -3.20 23.02
C GLN A 13 6.86 -2.75 21.57
N GLY A 14 8.10 -2.31 21.30
CA GLY A 14 8.55 -1.91 19.98
C GLY A 14 8.44 -3.03 18.96
N LYS A 15 8.92 -4.24 19.28
CA LYS A 15 8.89 -5.40 18.38
C LYS A 15 7.46 -5.83 18.03
N LEU A 16 6.58 -5.89 19.03
CA LEU A 16 5.16 -6.21 18.84
C LEU A 16 4.50 -5.16 17.95
N ARG A 17 4.73 -3.87 18.22
CA ARG A 17 4.13 -2.78 17.45
C ARG A 17 4.62 -2.76 16.00
N SER A 18 5.93 -2.88 15.77
CA SER A 18 6.51 -2.87 14.42
C SER A 18 5.93 -3.96 13.53
N GLY A 19 5.70 -5.17 14.08
CA GLY A 19 5.13 -6.29 13.35
C GLY A 19 3.71 -6.05 12.82
N VAL A 20 2.95 -5.18 13.50
CA VAL A 20 1.57 -4.77 13.17
C VAL A 20 1.56 -3.51 12.30
N THR A 21 2.46 -2.55 12.55
CA THR A 21 2.58 -1.32 11.76
C THR A 21 3.05 -1.59 10.32
N ILE A 22 4.05 -2.46 10.13
CA ILE A 22 4.59 -2.80 8.82
C ILE A 22 4.44 -4.33 8.59
N PRO A 23 3.25 -4.79 8.18
CA PRO A 23 2.98 -6.22 8.00
C PRO A 23 3.61 -6.82 6.73
N SER A 24 3.91 -6.00 5.72
CA SER A 24 4.37 -6.44 4.39
C SER A 24 5.38 -5.47 3.74
N LEU A 25 6.07 -5.93 2.69
CA LEU A 25 6.95 -5.08 1.87
C LEU A 25 6.16 -3.98 1.15
N GLN A 26 4.96 -4.32 0.65
CA GLN A 26 4.05 -3.34 0.03
C GLN A 26 3.71 -2.20 1.00
N GLN A 27 3.39 -2.50 2.27
CA GLN A 27 3.11 -1.45 3.27
C GLN A 27 4.36 -0.63 3.58
N CYS A 28 5.54 -1.26 3.64
CA CYS A 28 6.80 -0.56 3.83
C CYS A 28 7.03 0.49 2.72
N VAL A 29 6.86 0.11 1.46
CA VAL A 29 7.04 1.01 0.32
C VAL A 29 5.96 2.10 0.33
N GLU A 30 4.70 1.74 0.59
CA GLU A 30 3.59 2.67 0.71
C GLU A 30 3.85 3.77 1.75
N GLU A 31 4.20 3.41 2.99
CA GLU A 31 4.46 4.40 4.04
C GLU A 31 5.63 5.34 3.69
N LEU A 32 6.67 4.85 3.01
CA LEU A 32 7.78 5.69 2.56
C LEU A 32 7.35 6.65 1.43
N ILE A 33 6.60 6.18 0.44
CA ILE A 33 6.06 7.03 -0.64
C ILE A 33 5.12 8.09 -0.08
N LEU A 34 4.22 7.70 0.82
CA LEU A 34 3.26 8.62 1.44
C LEU A 34 3.97 9.66 2.31
N ASN A 35 5.07 9.30 2.98
CA ASN A 35 5.92 10.28 3.67
C ASN A 35 6.59 11.27 2.71
N SER A 36 7.00 10.82 1.51
CA SER A 36 7.52 11.71 0.48
C SER A 36 6.44 12.66 -0.05
N ILE A 37 5.20 12.20 -0.23
CA ILE A 37 4.06 13.03 -0.64
C ILE A 37 3.72 14.06 0.45
N ASP A 38 3.67 13.65 1.72
CA ASP A 38 3.53 14.57 2.86
C ASP A 38 4.72 15.58 2.93
N ALA A 39 5.88 15.24 2.36
CA ALA A 39 7.01 16.18 2.27
C ALA A 39 6.95 17.07 1.01
N GLU A 40 5.81 17.11 0.32
CA GLU A 40 5.56 17.86 -0.93
C GLU A 40 6.50 17.46 -2.08
N ALA A 41 6.91 16.19 -2.12
CA ALA A 41 7.72 15.68 -3.22
C ALA A 41 6.95 15.76 -4.56
N THR A 42 7.66 16.13 -5.62
CA THR A 42 7.14 16.12 -7.00
C THR A 42 7.76 15.03 -7.86
N CYS A 43 8.73 14.30 -7.32
CA CYS A 43 9.37 13.13 -7.89
C CYS A 43 9.71 12.15 -6.76
N VAL A 44 9.25 10.91 -6.90
CA VAL A 44 9.51 9.81 -5.98
C VAL A 44 10.00 8.60 -6.78
N GLY A 45 11.16 8.08 -6.41
CA GLY A 45 11.75 6.89 -7.01
C GLY A 45 11.90 5.77 -5.99
N VAL A 46 11.47 4.57 -6.36
CA VAL A 46 11.59 3.35 -5.57
C VAL A 46 12.53 2.39 -6.27
N ARG A 47 13.44 1.81 -5.51
CA ARG A 47 14.31 0.73 -5.95
C ARG A 47 14.18 -0.43 -4.98
N MET A 48 14.09 -1.64 -5.51
CA MET A 48 13.98 -2.84 -4.70
C MET A 48 14.92 -3.92 -5.21
N ASP A 49 15.51 -4.64 -4.27
CA ASP A 49 16.31 -5.83 -4.51
C ASP A 49 15.78 -6.91 -3.57
N MET A 50 15.03 -7.85 -4.13
CA MET A 50 14.33 -8.89 -3.37
C MET A 50 15.26 -10.00 -2.89
N GLU A 51 16.42 -10.18 -3.53
CA GLU A 51 17.44 -11.15 -3.10
C GLU A 51 18.15 -10.64 -1.84
N ALA A 52 18.49 -9.34 -1.82
CA ALA A 52 19.12 -8.67 -0.67
C ALA A 52 18.10 -8.16 0.37
N PHE A 53 16.79 -8.30 0.12
CA PHE A 53 15.71 -7.71 0.92
C PHE A 53 15.94 -6.21 1.18
N LYS A 54 16.35 -5.51 0.14
CA LYS A 54 16.71 -4.09 0.19
C LYS A 54 15.65 -3.26 -0.52
N VAL A 55 15.27 -2.16 0.13
CA VAL A 55 14.33 -1.17 -0.41
C VAL A 55 14.97 0.20 -0.28
N GLN A 56 14.91 1.00 -1.32
CA GLN A 56 15.34 2.38 -1.32
C GLN A 56 14.22 3.26 -1.89
N VAL A 57 13.83 4.29 -1.14
CA VAL A 57 12.90 5.33 -1.60
C VAL A 57 13.62 6.66 -1.60
N ILE A 58 13.57 7.37 -2.72
CA ILE A 58 14.26 8.63 -2.98
C ILE A 58 13.21 9.65 -3.41
N ASP A 59 13.19 10.82 -2.77
CA ASP A 59 12.29 11.90 -3.14
C ASP A 59 13.01 13.25 -3.28
N ASN A 60 12.30 14.22 -3.85
CA ASN A 60 12.72 15.62 -3.93
C ASN A 60 11.84 16.55 -3.07
N GLY A 61 11.32 16.05 -1.95
CA GLY A 61 10.49 16.84 -1.03
C GLY A 61 11.27 17.91 -0.27
N ASN A 62 10.66 18.43 0.79
CA ASN A 62 11.22 19.52 1.60
C ASN A 62 12.47 19.12 2.41
N GLY A 63 12.67 17.82 2.65
CA GLY A 63 13.79 17.29 3.43
C GLY A 63 13.68 17.55 4.93
N MET A 64 14.69 17.14 5.68
CA MET A 64 14.82 17.30 7.13
C MET A 64 16.13 18.02 7.46
N ASP A 65 16.08 18.93 8.42
CA ASP A 65 17.26 19.58 8.99
C ASP A 65 17.96 18.68 10.02
N ALA A 66 19.07 19.16 10.59
CA ALA A 66 19.88 18.39 11.54
C ALA A 66 19.09 17.96 12.78
N ASP A 67 18.26 18.86 13.33
CA ASP A 67 17.48 18.62 14.54
C ASP A 67 16.36 17.59 14.29
N SER A 68 15.65 17.74 13.18
CA SER A 68 14.65 16.76 12.74
C SER A 68 15.28 15.39 12.47
N MET A 69 16.48 15.37 11.86
CA MET A 69 17.27 14.15 11.71
C MET A 69 17.68 13.57 13.07
N GLY A 70 17.92 14.39 14.09
CA GLY A 70 18.15 13.92 15.46
C GLY A 70 16.97 13.11 16.00
N CYS A 71 15.74 13.53 15.70
CA CYS A 71 14.51 12.89 16.16
C CYS A 71 14.02 11.75 15.26
N VAL A 72 14.42 11.68 13.99
CA VAL A 72 13.92 10.67 13.05
C VAL A 72 14.20 9.26 13.55
N GLY A 73 13.27 8.33 13.30
CA GLY A 73 13.37 6.94 13.75
C GLY A 73 12.97 6.69 15.21
N ASN A 74 12.76 7.74 16.01
CA ASN A 74 12.16 7.61 17.34
C ASN A 74 10.65 7.35 17.21
N ARG A 75 10.12 6.47 18.05
CA ARG A 75 8.69 6.15 18.05
C ARG A 75 7.89 7.32 18.60
N TYR A 76 6.70 7.55 18.04
CA TYR A 76 5.77 8.63 18.43
C TYR A 76 6.34 10.04 18.22
N HIS A 77 7.33 10.18 17.33
CA HIS A 77 7.82 11.48 16.88
C HIS A 77 7.23 11.78 15.50
N THR A 78 6.52 12.90 15.37
CA THR A 78 5.90 13.33 14.12
C THR A 78 5.87 14.84 14.03
N SER A 79 5.89 15.37 12.81
CA SER A 79 5.71 16.79 12.52
C SER A 79 4.28 17.15 12.07
N LYS A 80 3.35 16.20 12.15
CA LYS A 80 2.10 16.22 11.37
C LYS A 80 0.82 16.24 12.22
N CYS A 81 0.89 15.84 13.49
CA CYS A 81 -0.25 15.78 14.41
C CYS A 81 0.26 15.91 15.85
N TYR A 82 -0.27 16.88 16.61
CA TYR A 82 0.23 17.26 17.93
C TYR A 82 -0.86 17.29 19.00
N ARG A 83 -2.13 17.43 18.59
CA ARG A 83 -3.29 17.54 19.48
C ARG A 83 -4.37 16.56 19.09
N VAL A 84 -5.25 16.22 20.03
CA VAL A 84 -6.39 15.33 19.76
C VAL A 84 -7.31 15.94 18.70
N GLU A 85 -7.52 17.25 18.75
CA GLU A 85 -8.33 18.00 17.77
C GLU A 85 -7.79 17.90 16.33
N ASP A 86 -6.49 17.65 16.14
CA ASP A 86 -5.90 17.48 14.80
C ASP A 86 -6.41 16.20 14.12
N LEU A 87 -6.92 15.23 14.89
CA LEU A 87 -7.48 13.97 14.37
C LEU A 87 -8.77 14.21 13.57
N ASP A 88 -9.53 15.26 13.90
CA ASP A 88 -10.77 15.60 13.22
C ASP A 88 -10.54 16.25 11.84
N ASN A 89 -9.30 16.69 11.55
CA ASN A 89 -8.91 17.38 10.31
C ASN A 89 -7.54 16.88 9.78
N LEU A 90 -7.37 15.57 9.72
CA LEU A 90 -6.12 14.94 9.27
C LEU A 90 -5.83 15.21 7.79
N SER A 91 -4.91 16.15 7.54
CA SER A 91 -4.43 16.48 6.18
C SER A 91 -3.27 15.60 5.70
N TRP A 92 -2.65 14.83 6.59
CA TRP A 92 -1.39 14.11 6.32
C TRP A 92 -1.56 12.59 6.30
N TYR A 93 -0.90 11.90 5.37
CA TYR A 93 -0.97 10.44 5.26
C TYR A 93 -0.40 9.73 6.50
N GLY A 94 0.74 10.22 7.00
CA GLY A 94 1.34 9.78 8.26
C GLY A 94 1.05 10.75 9.40
N PHE A 95 0.59 10.27 10.55
CA PHE A 95 0.36 11.13 11.72
C PHE A 95 0.74 10.47 13.05
N ARG A 96 1.03 9.16 13.05
CA ARG A 96 1.29 8.39 14.29
C ARG A 96 2.75 8.44 14.77
N GLY A 97 3.69 8.83 13.91
CA GLY A 97 5.12 8.79 14.22
C GLY A 97 5.70 7.38 14.41
N GLU A 98 5.14 6.37 13.73
CA GLU A 98 5.50 4.96 13.97
C GLU A 98 6.22 4.28 12.80
N ALA A 99 6.03 4.75 11.56
CA ALA A 99 6.49 4.05 10.36
C ALA A 99 8.01 3.86 10.33
N LEU A 100 8.79 4.95 10.41
CA LEU A 100 10.25 4.89 10.38
C LEU A 100 10.82 4.15 11.60
N ALA A 101 10.26 4.36 12.79
CA ALA A 101 10.66 3.62 14.00
C ALA A 101 10.44 2.10 13.85
N SER A 102 9.35 1.71 13.17
CA SER A 102 9.07 0.31 12.88
C SER A 102 10.03 -0.27 11.85
N LEU A 103 10.39 0.49 10.81
CA LEU A 103 11.38 0.07 9.81
C LEU A 103 12.78 -0.08 10.41
N VAL A 104 13.18 0.83 11.30
CA VAL A 104 14.44 0.73 12.08
C VAL A 104 14.50 -0.57 12.88
N SER A 105 13.36 -1.02 13.43
CA SER A 105 13.27 -2.28 14.16
C SER A 105 13.22 -3.53 13.28
N LEU A 106 12.89 -3.41 11.99
CA LEU A 106 12.63 -4.54 11.09
C LEU A 106 13.76 -4.78 10.07
N ALA A 107 14.69 -3.84 9.90
CA ALA A 107 15.86 -3.95 9.02
C ALA A 107 17.16 -4.02 9.85
N THR A 108 18.18 -4.70 9.35
CA THR A 108 19.50 -4.69 10.03
C THR A 108 20.21 -3.36 9.87
N LEU A 109 19.96 -2.66 8.75
CA LEU A 109 20.51 -1.34 8.48
C LEU A 109 19.40 -0.45 7.90
N VAL A 110 19.24 0.73 8.49
CA VAL A 110 18.46 1.83 7.92
C VAL A 110 19.36 3.04 7.78
N GLU A 111 19.47 3.58 6.58
CA GLU A 111 20.17 4.84 6.32
C GLU A 111 19.16 5.86 5.82
N ILE A 112 19.11 7.00 6.49
CA ILE A 112 18.29 8.14 6.08
C ILE A 112 19.25 9.27 5.75
N SER A 113 19.22 9.75 4.52
CA SER A 113 19.95 10.95 4.10
C SER A 113 18.97 12.01 3.63
N SER A 114 19.10 13.23 4.14
CA SER A 114 18.16 14.30 3.84
C SER A 114 18.85 15.65 3.71
N ARG A 115 18.29 16.50 2.85
CA ARG A 115 18.74 17.87 2.60
C ARG A 115 17.52 18.77 2.46
N THR A 116 17.50 19.87 3.20
CA THR A 116 16.45 20.89 3.07
C THR A 116 16.70 21.82 1.87
N LYS A 117 15.64 22.50 1.40
CA LYS A 117 15.76 23.54 0.36
C LYS A 117 16.64 24.72 0.81
N SER A 118 16.66 25.02 2.10
CA SER A 118 17.40 26.13 2.71
C SER A 118 18.88 25.82 2.99
N SER A 119 19.34 24.58 2.76
CA SER A 119 20.71 24.15 3.05
C SER A 119 21.38 23.53 1.83
N LEU A 120 22.71 23.66 1.76
CA LEU A 120 23.55 22.87 0.84
C LEU A 120 24.00 21.55 1.46
N LYS A 121 23.91 21.43 2.78
CA LYS A 121 24.40 20.28 3.55
C LYS A 121 23.39 19.15 3.54
N THR A 122 23.89 17.93 3.40
CA THR A 122 23.10 16.71 3.58
C THR A 122 23.44 16.11 4.93
N HIS A 123 22.41 15.86 5.74
CA HIS A 123 22.55 15.16 7.00
C HIS A 123 22.19 13.69 6.82
N VAL A 124 22.89 12.82 7.53
CA VAL A 124 22.70 11.37 7.48
C VAL A 124 22.52 10.84 8.89
N LYS A 125 21.55 9.94 9.05
CA LYS A 125 21.38 9.13 10.25
C LYS A 125 21.34 7.67 9.87
N ILE A 126 22.16 6.87 10.55
CA ILE A 126 22.26 5.43 10.36
C ILE A 126 21.71 4.73 11.60
N PHE A 127 20.93 3.67 11.37
CA PHE A 127 20.49 2.74 12.39
C PHE A 127 21.04 1.35 12.06
N LYS A 128 21.63 0.68 13.05
CA LYS A 128 22.10 -0.70 12.95
C LYS A 128 21.44 -1.53 14.04
N ASP A 129 20.76 -2.60 13.63
CA ASP A 129 20.04 -3.51 14.54
C ASP A 129 19.14 -2.76 15.55
N GLY A 130 18.36 -1.80 15.04
CA GLY A 130 17.46 -0.97 15.84
C GLY A 130 18.11 0.18 16.63
N LYS A 131 19.45 0.30 16.64
CA LYS A 131 20.17 1.35 17.38
C LYS A 131 20.58 2.49 16.46
N GLY A 132 20.15 3.71 16.77
CA GLY A 132 20.52 4.92 16.06
C GLY A 132 21.94 5.39 16.41
N MET A 133 22.69 5.80 15.39
CA MET A 133 23.96 6.50 15.53
C MET A 133 23.72 8.02 15.54
N GLU A 134 24.74 8.78 15.93
CA GLU A 134 24.74 10.24 15.83
C GLU A 134 24.53 10.71 14.38
N VAL A 135 23.85 11.84 14.24
CA VAL A 135 23.66 12.50 12.95
C VAL A 135 24.99 13.11 12.51
N TYR A 136 25.34 12.93 11.24
CA TYR A 136 26.54 13.53 10.67
C TYR A 136 26.27 14.15 9.29
N GLU A 137 27.13 15.07 8.87
CA GLU A 137 27.11 15.67 7.55
C GLU A 137 27.76 14.74 6.52
N ALA A 138 27.07 14.46 5.40
CA ALA A 138 27.61 13.61 4.34
C ALA A 138 28.78 14.29 3.61
N GLU A 139 29.82 13.51 3.28
CA GLU A 139 30.92 13.99 2.43
C GLU A 139 30.43 14.46 1.05
N LYS A 140 29.45 13.74 0.49
CA LYS A 140 28.80 14.10 -0.77
C LYS A 140 27.36 14.49 -0.52
N SER A 141 27.04 15.74 -0.79
CA SER A 141 25.68 16.24 -0.66
C SER A 141 24.76 15.70 -1.76
N ARG A 142 23.48 15.55 -1.42
CA ARG A 142 22.41 15.24 -2.37
C ARG A 142 22.35 16.32 -3.46
N PRO A 143 22.09 15.91 -4.72
CA PRO A 143 21.99 16.85 -5.83
C PRO A 143 20.82 17.84 -5.68
N SER A 144 19.75 17.45 -4.98
CA SER A 144 18.59 18.29 -4.70
C SER A 144 18.15 18.15 -3.24
N ALA A 145 17.29 19.07 -2.79
CA ALA A 145 16.51 18.88 -1.57
C ALA A 145 15.68 17.59 -1.65
N GLY A 146 15.33 17.02 -0.50
CA GLY A 146 14.53 15.82 -0.34
C GLY A 146 15.17 14.77 0.57
N THR A 147 14.56 13.60 0.62
CA THR A 147 14.96 12.50 1.50
C THR A 147 15.22 11.20 0.73
N THR A 148 16.12 10.36 1.26
CA THR A 148 16.43 9.02 0.75
C THR A 148 16.44 8.13 1.96
N VAL A 149 15.61 7.10 1.94
CA VAL A 149 15.57 6.07 2.97
C VAL A 149 16.02 4.77 2.32
N VAL A 150 17.08 4.18 2.85
CA VAL A 150 17.61 2.87 2.43
C VAL A 150 17.40 1.89 3.58
N LEU A 151 16.75 0.77 3.28
CA LEU A 151 16.53 -0.34 4.19
C LEU A 151 17.29 -1.55 3.64
N CYS A 152 18.12 -2.20 4.45
CA CYS A 152 18.79 -3.43 4.06
C CYS A 152 18.37 -4.58 4.96
N ASN A 153 18.23 -5.77 4.35
CA ASN A 153 17.88 -7.00 5.04
C ASN A 153 16.54 -6.87 5.82
N LEU A 154 15.51 -6.33 5.17
CA LEU A 154 14.20 -6.15 5.80
C LEU A 154 13.60 -7.49 6.26
N PHE A 155 12.91 -7.46 7.40
CA PHE A 155 12.33 -8.62 8.07
C PHE A 155 13.35 -9.67 8.53
N TYR A 156 14.62 -9.31 8.73
CA TYR A 156 15.65 -10.23 9.24
C TYR A 156 15.26 -10.92 10.55
N ASN A 157 14.56 -10.21 11.43
CA ASN A 157 14.11 -10.70 12.73
C ASN A 157 12.69 -11.28 12.72
N MET A 158 12.12 -11.51 11.52
CA MET A 158 10.79 -12.08 11.28
C MET A 158 10.89 -13.25 10.27
N PRO A 159 11.57 -14.36 10.61
CA PRO A 159 11.97 -15.40 9.65
C PRO A 159 10.78 -16.08 8.95
N VAL A 160 9.66 -16.30 9.66
CA VAL A 160 8.45 -16.88 9.06
C VAL A 160 7.83 -15.95 8.03
N ARG A 161 7.78 -14.64 8.31
CA ARG A 161 7.28 -13.63 7.37
C ARG A 161 8.19 -13.56 6.15
N ARG A 162 9.51 -13.55 6.37
CA ARG A 162 10.52 -13.50 5.32
C ARG A 162 10.45 -14.72 4.39
N LYS A 163 10.31 -15.94 4.94
CA LYS A 163 10.20 -17.19 4.17
C LYS A 163 8.94 -17.24 3.28
N ARG A 164 7.90 -16.49 3.62
CA ARG A 164 6.65 -16.42 2.85
C ARG A 164 6.67 -15.39 1.71
N LEU A 165 7.72 -14.59 1.59
CA LEU A 165 7.82 -13.60 0.52
C LEU A 165 8.17 -14.30 -0.79
N ASP A 166 7.31 -14.10 -1.79
CA ASP A 166 7.57 -14.51 -3.16
C ASP A 166 8.01 -13.26 -3.96
N PRO A 167 9.23 -13.21 -4.51
CA PRO A 167 9.76 -12.02 -5.17
C PRO A 167 8.89 -11.49 -6.31
N VAL A 168 8.26 -12.37 -7.08
CA VAL A 168 7.43 -11.99 -8.24
C VAL A 168 6.12 -11.39 -7.77
N LEU A 169 5.44 -12.07 -6.84
CA LEU A 169 4.18 -11.58 -6.27
C LEU A 169 4.36 -10.30 -5.48
N GLU A 170 5.43 -10.17 -4.70
CA GLU A 170 5.73 -8.95 -3.95
C GLU A 170 6.06 -7.78 -4.89
N GLY A 171 6.83 -8.03 -5.95
CA GLY A 171 7.10 -7.01 -6.96
C GLY A 171 5.83 -6.49 -7.63
N GLU A 172 4.90 -7.39 -7.96
CA GLU A 172 3.60 -7.05 -8.54
C GLU A 172 2.69 -6.30 -7.56
N ARG A 173 2.68 -6.69 -6.28
CA ARG A 173 1.96 -5.99 -5.20
C ARG A 173 2.47 -4.57 -4.99
N ILE A 174 3.79 -4.39 -4.99
CA ILE A 174 4.41 -3.06 -4.89
C ILE A 174 4.09 -2.23 -6.13
N ARG A 175 4.20 -2.80 -7.34
CA ARG A 175 3.83 -2.15 -8.60
C ARG A 175 2.39 -1.62 -8.54
N HIS A 176 1.43 -2.49 -8.20
CA HIS A 176 0.01 -2.12 -8.10
C HIS A 176 -0.22 -1.03 -7.05
N ARG A 177 0.50 -1.07 -5.92
CA ARG A 177 0.39 -0.03 -4.90
C ARG A 177 0.92 1.32 -5.35
N VAL A 178 2.09 1.36 -6.01
CA VAL A 178 2.65 2.59 -6.58
C VAL A 178 1.68 3.19 -7.60
N GLU A 179 1.10 2.35 -8.46
CA GLU A 179 0.08 2.76 -9.45
C GLU A 179 -1.16 3.35 -8.78
N ALA A 180 -1.68 2.69 -7.75
CA ALA A 180 -2.83 3.18 -7.00
C ALA A 180 -2.57 4.56 -6.38
N ILE A 181 -1.45 4.73 -5.65
CA ILE A 181 -1.07 6.03 -5.08
C ILE A 181 -0.96 7.10 -6.17
N SER A 182 -0.35 6.76 -7.31
CA SER A 182 -0.12 7.71 -8.40
C SER A 182 -1.39 8.28 -9.05
N LEU A 183 -2.53 7.58 -8.93
CA LEU A 183 -3.83 8.03 -9.46
C LEU A 183 -4.37 9.26 -8.74
N MET A 184 -4.10 9.39 -7.43
CA MET A 184 -4.49 10.56 -6.63
C MET A 184 -3.42 11.67 -6.65
N HIS A 185 -2.21 11.37 -7.12
CA HIS A 185 -1.11 12.34 -7.22
C HIS A 185 -0.57 12.46 -8.65
N PRO A 186 -1.37 12.95 -9.62
CA PRO A 186 -0.93 13.12 -11.00
C PRO A 186 0.21 14.15 -11.15
N SER A 187 0.33 15.11 -10.23
CA SER A 187 1.40 16.13 -10.20
C SER A 187 2.79 15.60 -9.79
N VAL A 188 2.87 14.35 -9.30
CA VAL A 188 4.10 13.70 -8.85
C VAL A 188 4.54 12.66 -9.89
N SER A 189 5.84 12.57 -10.19
CA SER A 189 6.37 11.47 -11.01
C SER A 189 6.80 10.29 -10.14
N PHE A 190 6.52 9.07 -10.57
CA PHE A 190 6.83 7.83 -9.84
C PHE A 190 7.70 6.90 -10.69
N THR A 191 8.71 6.30 -10.08
CA THR A 191 9.46 5.19 -10.69
C THR A 191 9.58 4.01 -9.72
N LEU A 192 9.56 2.79 -10.26
CA LEU A 192 9.84 1.55 -9.51
C LEU A 192 10.80 0.71 -10.34
N LYS A 193 11.99 0.47 -9.80
CA LYS A 193 13.02 -0.36 -10.43
C LYS A 193 13.30 -1.60 -9.59
N ASN A 194 13.35 -2.76 -10.26
CA ASN A 194 13.94 -3.97 -9.71
C ASN A 194 15.44 -3.95 -10.00
N ASP A 195 16.26 -3.87 -8.95
CA ASP A 195 17.71 -3.81 -9.05
C ASP A 195 18.35 -5.18 -9.31
N CYS A 196 17.70 -6.30 -8.94
CA CYS A 196 18.19 -7.65 -9.28
C CYS A 196 18.15 -7.89 -10.79
N THR A 197 17.03 -7.54 -11.45
CA THR A 197 16.82 -7.76 -12.89
C THR A 197 17.14 -6.53 -13.74
N ALA A 198 17.53 -5.42 -13.11
CA ALA A 198 17.64 -4.08 -13.70
C ALA A 198 16.38 -3.56 -14.44
N THR A 199 15.22 -4.21 -14.27
CA THR A 199 13.98 -3.88 -14.99
C THR A 199 13.27 -2.69 -14.36
N MET A 200 12.79 -1.76 -15.19
CA MET A 200 11.89 -0.70 -14.76
C MET A 200 10.45 -1.23 -14.78
N LEU A 201 9.86 -1.42 -13.59
CA LEU A 201 8.49 -1.94 -13.43
C LEU A 201 7.43 -0.85 -13.53
N VAL A 202 7.75 0.36 -13.06
CA VAL A 202 6.86 1.54 -13.15
C VAL A 202 7.68 2.72 -13.61
N GLN A 203 7.19 3.45 -14.60
CA GLN A 203 7.71 4.75 -15.00
C GLN A 203 6.57 5.68 -15.38
N LEU A 204 6.18 6.53 -14.43
CA LEU A 204 5.02 7.39 -14.53
C LEU A 204 5.47 8.85 -14.41
N PRO A 205 5.74 9.55 -15.54
CA PRO A 205 6.04 10.98 -15.51
C PRO A 205 4.82 11.77 -15.04
N LYS A 206 4.99 13.04 -14.63
CA LYS A 206 3.86 13.89 -14.21
C LYS A 206 2.74 13.87 -15.25
N ALA A 207 1.50 13.83 -14.78
CA ALA A 207 0.29 13.79 -15.58
C ALA A 207 -0.59 15.02 -15.27
N LYS A 208 -1.44 15.41 -16.23
CA LYS A 208 -2.34 16.55 -16.05
C LYS A 208 -3.44 16.28 -15.02
N ASN A 209 -3.96 15.06 -14.97
CA ASN A 209 -5.04 14.63 -14.08
C ASN A 209 -5.05 13.10 -13.95
N THR A 210 -5.98 12.58 -13.14
CA THR A 210 -6.18 11.14 -12.92
C THR A 210 -6.47 10.36 -14.20
N TYR A 211 -7.20 10.92 -15.16
CA TYR A 211 -7.46 10.27 -16.46
C TYR A 211 -6.15 10.02 -17.22
N HIS A 212 -5.32 11.04 -17.36
CA HIS A 212 -4.03 10.90 -18.04
C HIS A 212 -3.07 9.97 -17.29
N ARG A 213 -3.15 9.93 -15.95
CA ARG A 213 -2.44 8.91 -15.17
C ARG A 213 -2.93 7.50 -15.51
N PHE A 214 -4.24 7.29 -15.57
CA PHE A 214 -4.83 6.01 -15.94
C PHE A 214 -4.40 5.57 -17.35
N VAL A 215 -4.31 6.50 -18.32
CA VAL A 215 -3.77 6.22 -19.66
C VAL A 215 -2.34 5.67 -19.59
N GLN A 216 -1.48 6.24 -18.74
CA GLN A 216 -0.10 5.77 -18.59
C GLN A 216 -0.02 4.36 -17.98
N ILE A 217 -0.91 4.03 -17.04
CA ILE A 217 -0.90 2.74 -16.34
C ILE A 217 -1.53 1.63 -17.19
N HIS A 218 -2.68 1.92 -17.81
CA HIS A 218 -3.56 0.92 -18.42
C HIS A 218 -3.68 1.05 -19.95
N GLY A 219 -3.09 2.08 -20.54
CA GLY A 219 -3.13 2.36 -21.98
C GLY A 219 -4.38 3.11 -22.44
N LEU A 220 -4.26 3.77 -23.59
CA LEU A 220 -5.31 4.62 -24.16
C LEU A 220 -6.60 3.85 -24.46
N HIS A 221 -6.50 2.65 -25.03
CA HIS A 221 -7.66 1.84 -25.39
C HIS A 221 -8.59 1.54 -24.20
N ARG A 222 -8.02 1.34 -22.99
CA ARG A 222 -8.81 1.16 -21.78
C ARG A 222 -9.36 2.49 -21.27
N ALA A 223 -8.54 3.53 -21.26
CA ALA A 223 -8.94 4.86 -20.80
C ALA A 223 -10.09 5.47 -21.62
N GLN A 224 -10.16 5.21 -22.92
CA GLN A 224 -11.26 5.67 -23.79
C GLN A 224 -12.63 5.13 -23.39
N LYS A 225 -12.66 4.04 -22.61
CA LYS A 225 -13.88 3.41 -22.10
C LYS A 225 -14.31 3.98 -20.76
N LEU A 226 -13.54 4.89 -20.16
CA LEU A 226 -13.91 5.58 -18.92
C LEU A 226 -14.87 6.73 -19.24
N GLY A 227 -15.87 6.92 -18.38
CA GLY A 227 -16.61 8.17 -18.29
C GLY A 227 -16.55 8.75 -16.88
N GLU A 228 -16.60 10.08 -16.79
CA GLU A 228 -16.46 10.83 -15.54
C GLU A 228 -17.69 10.73 -14.66
N VAL A 229 -17.52 10.70 -13.35
CA VAL A 229 -18.61 10.74 -12.38
C VAL A 229 -18.32 11.84 -11.37
N ASN A 230 -19.36 12.63 -11.07
CA ASN A 230 -19.32 13.68 -10.07
C ASN A 230 -20.74 13.83 -9.52
N ILE A 231 -21.00 13.22 -8.37
CA ILE A 231 -22.29 13.28 -7.67
C ILE A 231 -22.04 13.67 -6.23
N THR A 232 -22.94 14.48 -5.67
CA THR A 232 -22.92 14.87 -4.26
C THR A 232 -24.26 14.52 -3.66
N HIS A 233 -24.23 13.80 -2.54
CA HIS A 233 -25.41 13.40 -1.77
C HIS A 233 -25.16 13.69 -0.30
N GLY A 234 -25.91 14.65 0.25
CA GLY A 234 -25.72 15.15 1.60
C GLY A 234 -24.28 15.64 1.82
N ARG A 235 -23.56 14.98 2.71
CA ARG A 235 -22.19 15.29 3.16
C ARG A 235 -21.08 14.55 2.38
N PHE A 236 -21.46 13.71 1.43
CA PHE A 236 -20.53 12.91 0.63
C PHE A 236 -20.53 13.40 -0.82
N SER A 237 -19.36 13.41 -1.44
CA SER A 237 -19.20 13.69 -2.87
C SER A 237 -18.34 12.60 -3.51
N VAL A 238 -18.86 11.94 -4.54
CA VAL A 238 -18.14 10.91 -5.30
C VAL A 238 -17.68 11.51 -6.61
N VAL A 239 -16.36 11.61 -6.78
CA VAL A 239 -15.72 12.10 -8.01
C VAL A 239 -14.80 11.04 -8.60
N GLY A 240 -14.71 10.93 -9.92
CA GLY A 240 -13.79 10.01 -10.55
C GLY A 240 -14.24 9.50 -11.90
N HIS A 241 -13.94 8.25 -12.20
CA HIS A 241 -14.21 7.61 -13.48
C HIS A 241 -14.72 6.18 -13.32
N ILE A 242 -15.66 5.77 -14.17
CA ILE A 242 -16.17 4.41 -14.26
C ILE A 242 -16.04 3.92 -15.72
N GLY A 243 -15.67 2.65 -15.91
CA GLY A 243 -15.57 2.01 -17.20
C GLY A 243 -16.93 1.56 -17.75
N ARG A 244 -17.17 1.83 -19.04
CA ARG A 244 -18.34 1.34 -19.79
C ARG A 244 -18.30 -0.18 -20.03
N GLU A 245 -17.11 -0.76 -19.95
CA GLU A 245 -16.85 -2.19 -20.08
C GLU A 245 -16.12 -2.72 -18.85
N GLY A 246 -16.38 -3.98 -18.51
CA GLY A 246 -15.67 -4.66 -17.45
C GLY A 246 -14.31 -5.22 -17.89
N HIS A 247 -13.54 -5.68 -16.92
CA HIS A 247 -12.24 -6.30 -17.08
C HIS A 247 -12.28 -7.75 -16.57
N TYR A 248 -11.43 -8.63 -17.09
CA TYR A 248 -11.45 -10.06 -16.73
C TYR A 248 -10.99 -10.35 -15.28
N ASN A 249 -10.43 -9.35 -14.60
CA ASN A 249 -10.06 -9.40 -13.18
C ASN A 249 -10.30 -8.03 -12.52
N ASN A 250 -10.18 -7.96 -11.20
CA ASN A 250 -10.41 -6.78 -10.38
C ASN A 250 -9.20 -5.83 -10.24
N SER A 251 -8.16 -5.94 -11.09
CA SER A 251 -6.92 -5.15 -10.91
C SER A 251 -7.10 -3.64 -11.14
N SER A 252 -8.17 -3.24 -11.83
CA SER A 252 -8.48 -1.84 -12.17
C SER A 252 -9.63 -1.26 -11.34
N GLN A 253 -9.72 -1.69 -10.07
CA GLN A 253 -10.69 -1.23 -9.09
C GLN A 253 -9.98 -0.41 -8.02
N PHE A 254 -10.14 0.90 -8.09
CA PHE A 254 -9.50 1.84 -7.16
C PHE A 254 -10.55 2.71 -6.50
N LEU A 255 -10.65 2.60 -5.17
CA LEU A 255 -11.55 3.38 -4.35
C LEU A 255 -10.75 4.17 -3.33
N TYR A 256 -11.06 5.45 -3.19
CA TYR A 256 -10.40 6.36 -2.27
C TYR A 256 -11.41 7.09 -1.40
N VAL A 257 -10.99 7.47 -0.20
CA VAL A 257 -11.67 8.47 0.62
C VAL A 257 -10.66 9.55 0.98
N ASN A 258 -10.95 10.80 0.63
CA ASN A 258 -10.03 11.92 0.77
C ASN A 258 -8.62 11.55 0.29
N GLU A 259 -8.54 10.99 -0.93
CA GLU A 259 -7.27 10.60 -1.59
C GLU A 259 -6.51 9.44 -0.92
N ARG A 260 -7.13 8.74 0.04
CA ARG A 260 -6.57 7.54 0.69
C ARG A 260 -7.18 6.29 0.12
N LEU A 261 -6.31 5.37 -0.27
CA LEU A 261 -6.70 4.11 -0.89
C LEU A 261 -7.39 3.20 0.12
N LEU A 262 -8.61 2.78 -0.21
CA LEU A 262 -9.35 1.78 0.54
C LEU A 262 -9.16 0.41 -0.09
N LEU A 263 -8.99 -0.59 0.77
CA LEU A 263 -8.93 -1.98 0.35
C LEU A 263 -10.15 -2.71 0.88
N LYS A 264 -10.88 -3.39 -0.02
CA LYS A 264 -11.98 -4.32 0.31
C LYS A 264 -13.00 -3.77 1.30
N THR A 265 -13.98 -3.02 0.79
CA THR A 265 -15.05 -2.43 1.61
C THR A 265 -16.44 -2.84 1.13
N ARG A 266 -17.47 -2.58 1.94
CA ARG A 266 -18.88 -2.74 1.54
C ARG A 266 -19.21 -1.92 0.27
N ILE A 267 -18.50 -0.81 0.07
CA ILE A 267 -18.61 0.03 -1.14
C ILE A 267 -18.10 -0.72 -2.39
N HIS A 268 -17.00 -1.48 -2.29
CA HIS A 268 -16.53 -2.31 -3.41
C HIS A 268 -17.58 -3.37 -3.78
N LYS A 269 -18.18 -4.04 -2.78
CA LYS A 269 -19.24 -5.03 -2.98
C LYS A 269 -20.45 -4.40 -3.69
N LEU A 270 -20.88 -3.20 -3.26
CA LEU A 270 -21.95 -2.43 -3.90
C LEU A 270 -21.62 -2.07 -5.35
N ILE A 271 -20.46 -1.46 -5.62
CA ILE A 271 -20.07 -1.07 -6.99
C ILE A 271 -19.99 -2.31 -7.90
N ASN A 272 -19.43 -3.41 -7.40
CA ASN A 272 -19.36 -4.66 -8.16
C ASN A 272 -20.74 -5.22 -8.47
N PHE A 273 -21.68 -5.15 -7.53
CA PHE A 273 -23.07 -5.54 -7.77
C PHE A 273 -23.72 -4.66 -8.85
N LEU A 274 -23.60 -3.33 -8.74
CA LEU A 274 -24.23 -2.38 -9.67
C LEU A 274 -23.62 -2.43 -11.08
N LEU A 275 -22.33 -2.73 -11.21
CA LEU A 275 -21.62 -2.84 -12.50
C LEU A 275 -21.69 -4.25 -13.11
N ARG A 276 -22.33 -5.22 -12.42
CA ARG A 276 -22.49 -6.57 -12.93
C ARG A 276 -23.41 -6.54 -14.15
N LYS A 277 -22.83 -6.71 -15.35
CA LYS A 277 -23.65 -6.94 -16.55
C LYS A 277 -24.11 -8.39 -16.57
N PRO A 278 -25.42 -8.69 -16.67
CA PRO A 278 -25.84 -10.03 -17.06
C PRO A 278 -25.24 -10.30 -18.43
N SER A 279 -24.56 -11.44 -18.60
CA SER A 279 -23.98 -11.82 -19.88
C SER A 279 -25.12 -12.00 -20.89
N THR A 280 -25.39 -10.98 -21.69
CA THR A 280 -26.27 -11.06 -22.85
C THR A 280 -25.58 -11.93 -23.90
N ASN A 281 -25.79 -13.25 -23.81
CA ASN A 281 -25.68 -14.12 -24.97
C ASN A 281 -26.85 -13.80 -25.91
N GLN A 282 -26.79 -12.66 -26.60
CA GLN A 282 -27.49 -12.46 -27.85
C GLN A 282 -26.46 -12.53 -28.98
N LYS A 283 -26.16 -13.75 -29.40
CA LYS A 283 -25.90 -13.98 -30.82
C LYS A 283 -27.14 -14.68 -31.37
N ASN A 284 -27.93 -13.90 -32.10
CA ASN A 284 -28.71 -14.41 -33.20
C ASN A 284 -27.76 -15.24 -34.09
N ASP A 285 -28.04 -16.52 -34.21
CA ASP A 285 -27.89 -17.20 -35.49
C ASP A 285 -28.88 -18.35 -35.52
N GLY A 286 -29.88 -18.22 -36.40
CA GLY A 286 -30.71 -19.35 -36.80
C GLY A 286 -29.83 -20.29 -37.63
N GLY A 287 -29.51 -21.46 -37.09
CA GLY A 287 -28.70 -22.46 -37.76
C GLY A 287 -28.60 -23.73 -36.92
N GLU A 288 -29.45 -24.70 -37.29
CA GLU A 288 -29.45 -26.14 -37.02
C GLU A 288 -28.64 -26.72 -35.84
N GLN A 289 -29.36 -27.45 -35.00
CA GLN A 289 -28.85 -28.32 -33.94
C GLN A 289 -27.88 -29.38 -34.48
N LEU A 290 -26.65 -29.37 -33.98
CA LEU A 290 -25.79 -30.56 -33.93
C LEU A 290 -25.26 -30.76 -32.51
N VAL A 291 -25.41 -32.01 -32.07
CA VAL A 291 -25.19 -32.55 -30.73
C VAL A 291 -23.75 -32.30 -30.27
N GLY A 292 -23.59 -31.43 -29.26
CA GLY A 292 -22.33 -31.20 -28.56
C GLY A 292 -22.58 -31.08 -27.06
N SER A 293 -21.84 -31.86 -26.27
CA SER A 293 -21.96 -31.99 -24.81
C SER A 293 -21.97 -30.63 -24.07
N PRO A 294 -22.69 -30.52 -22.94
CA PRO A 294 -22.76 -29.28 -22.17
C PRO A 294 -21.45 -29.04 -21.42
N LYS A 295 -20.42 -28.55 -22.11
CA LYS A 295 -19.29 -27.92 -21.45
C LYS A 295 -19.77 -26.57 -20.95
N ASN A 296 -19.94 -26.47 -19.63
CA ASN A 296 -20.15 -25.23 -18.88
C ASN A 296 -19.23 -24.11 -19.37
N LYS A 297 -19.69 -23.35 -20.36
CA LYS A 297 -19.12 -22.05 -20.70
C LYS A 297 -19.67 -21.10 -19.63
N ARG A 298 -19.11 -21.17 -18.41
CA ARG A 298 -19.32 -20.11 -17.41
C ARG A 298 -18.92 -18.83 -18.10
N SER A 299 -19.89 -18.02 -18.50
CA SER A 299 -19.65 -16.68 -19.00
C SER A 299 -18.83 -15.98 -17.92
N GLN A 300 -17.58 -15.68 -18.24
CA GLN A 300 -16.62 -15.20 -17.27
C GLN A 300 -17.12 -13.82 -16.82
N GLU A 301 -17.56 -13.74 -15.58
CA GLU A 301 -18.14 -12.52 -15.03
C GLU A 301 -17.07 -11.42 -15.06
N LEU A 302 -17.35 -10.36 -15.82
CA LEU A 302 -16.43 -9.24 -15.93
C LEU A 302 -16.55 -8.36 -14.70
N HIS A 303 -15.41 -7.91 -14.19
CA HIS A 303 -15.31 -6.99 -13.07
C HIS A 303 -15.42 -5.55 -13.55
N GLY A 304 -16.18 -4.71 -12.84
CA GLY A 304 -16.22 -3.28 -13.14
C GLY A 304 -14.84 -2.63 -13.06
N VAL A 305 -14.59 -1.63 -13.90
CA VAL A 305 -13.38 -0.79 -13.89
C VAL A 305 -13.75 0.56 -13.30
N TYR A 306 -13.03 1.04 -12.29
CA TYR A 306 -13.31 2.34 -11.69
C TYR A 306 -12.13 2.94 -10.95
N VAL A 307 -12.09 4.28 -10.93
CA VAL A 307 -11.22 5.11 -10.08
C VAL A 307 -12.10 6.15 -9.43
N LEU A 308 -12.51 5.92 -8.19
CA LEU A 308 -13.47 6.78 -7.48
C LEU A 308 -12.86 7.32 -6.19
N ASN A 309 -12.98 8.63 -5.97
CA ASN A 309 -12.59 9.30 -4.75
C ASN A 309 -13.84 9.88 -4.08
N ILE A 310 -14.10 9.44 -2.86
CA ILE A 310 -15.18 9.93 -2.01
C ILE A 310 -14.60 11.07 -1.15
N LYS A 311 -15.17 12.25 -1.28
CA LYS A 311 -14.81 13.43 -0.49
C LYS A 311 -15.84 13.66 0.60
N CYS A 312 -15.37 13.82 1.83
CA CYS A 312 -16.17 14.15 3.01
C CYS A 312 -15.29 14.76 4.11
N CYS A 313 -15.90 15.30 5.16
CA CYS A 313 -15.15 15.74 6.34
C CYS A 313 -14.48 14.55 7.04
N CYS A 314 -13.28 14.72 7.60
CA CYS A 314 -12.59 13.65 8.32
C CYS A 314 -13.35 13.17 9.56
N SER A 315 -14.26 13.97 10.12
CA SER A 315 -15.16 13.56 11.20
C SER A 315 -16.25 12.55 10.78
N GLU A 316 -16.40 12.28 9.47
CA GLU A 316 -17.39 11.33 8.95
C GLU A 316 -16.92 9.88 8.94
N TYR A 317 -15.63 9.63 9.16
CA TYR A 317 -15.09 8.28 9.21
C TYR A 317 -13.90 8.15 10.15
N ASP A 318 -13.74 6.96 10.74
CA ASP A 318 -12.57 6.62 11.54
C ASP A 318 -11.48 5.97 10.67
N ILE A 319 -10.33 6.64 10.57
CA ILE A 319 -9.13 6.17 9.87
C ILE A 319 -8.17 5.37 10.79
N SER A 320 -8.41 5.42 12.09
CA SER A 320 -7.47 4.91 13.09
C SER A 320 -7.57 3.39 13.32
N LEU A 321 -8.59 2.73 12.76
CA LEU A 321 -8.93 1.32 12.95
C LEU A 321 -7.77 0.35 12.74
N GLU A 322 -7.01 0.52 11.66
CA GLU A 322 -5.84 -0.31 11.38
C GLU A 322 -4.60 0.54 11.07
N PRO A 323 -3.39 0.03 11.32
CA PRO A 323 -2.16 0.77 11.02
C PRO A 323 -1.97 1.09 9.53
N ALA A 324 -2.46 0.23 8.64
CA ALA A 324 -2.35 0.42 7.19
C ALA A 324 -3.29 1.50 6.65
N LYS A 325 -4.31 1.92 7.43
CA LYS A 325 -5.28 2.97 7.09
C LYS A 325 -6.06 2.69 5.79
N THR A 326 -6.23 1.41 5.43
CA THR A 326 -6.97 1.00 4.22
C THR A 326 -8.39 0.53 4.53
N LEU A 327 -8.66 0.22 5.80
CA LEU A 327 -9.99 -0.01 6.37
C LEU A 327 -10.43 1.24 7.13
N ILE A 328 -11.67 1.67 6.88
CA ILE A 328 -12.31 2.80 7.56
C ILE A 328 -13.73 2.42 7.95
N GLU A 329 -14.25 3.09 8.98
CA GLU A 329 -15.64 2.95 9.42
C GLU A 329 -16.33 4.30 9.30
N PHE A 330 -17.43 4.37 8.56
CA PHE A 330 -18.20 5.60 8.41
C PHE A 330 -19.21 5.76 9.54
N LYS A 331 -19.41 7.00 9.99
CA LYS A 331 -20.50 7.36 10.89
C LYS A 331 -21.87 7.13 10.24
N ASP A 332 -21.96 7.37 8.93
CA ASP A 332 -23.18 7.29 8.13
C ASP A 332 -22.95 6.42 6.90
N TRP A 333 -23.02 5.10 7.12
CA TRP A 333 -22.87 4.11 6.04
C TRP A 333 -23.97 4.24 4.98
N ASP A 334 -25.20 4.52 5.39
CA ASP A 334 -26.32 4.60 4.45
C ASP A 334 -26.11 5.80 3.52
N GLY A 335 -25.76 6.97 4.05
CA GLY A 335 -25.48 8.16 3.24
C GLY A 335 -24.35 7.98 2.23
N VAL A 336 -23.24 7.34 2.61
CA VAL A 336 -22.12 7.09 1.67
C VAL A 336 -22.49 6.03 0.63
N LEU A 337 -23.23 4.98 1.01
CA LEU A 337 -23.66 3.94 0.08
C LEU A 337 -24.69 4.50 -0.91
N THR A 338 -25.65 5.29 -0.46
CA THR A 338 -26.60 6.00 -1.33
C THR A 338 -25.88 6.94 -2.29
N CYS A 339 -24.90 7.72 -1.81
CA CYS A 339 -24.10 8.59 -2.68
C CYS A 339 -23.37 7.83 -3.78
N VAL A 340 -22.76 6.68 -3.44
CA VAL A 340 -22.05 5.84 -4.41
C VAL A 340 -23.04 5.16 -5.37
N GLU A 341 -24.18 4.70 -4.88
CA GLU A 341 -25.22 4.10 -5.69
C GLU A 341 -25.79 5.10 -6.72
N GLU A 342 -26.11 6.32 -6.31
CA GLU A 342 -26.52 7.41 -7.20
C GLU A 342 -25.43 7.72 -8.24
N ALA A 343 -24.16 7.77 -7.83
CA ALA A 343 -23.03 7.98 -8.71
C ALA A 343 -22.94 6.93 -9.82
N VAL A 344 -23.04 5.64 -9.45
CA VAL A 344 -22.99 4.53 -10.41
C VAL A 344 -24.25 4.47 -11.28
N LYS A 345 -25.45 4.59 -10.69
CA LYS A 345 -26.72 4.56 -11.45
C LYS A 345 -26.84 5.73 -12.42
N SER A 346 -26.46 6.94 -12.00
CA SER A 346 -26.43 8.11 -12.87
C SER A 346 -25.46 7.93 -14.05
N PHE A 347 -24.29 7.32 -13.81
CA PHE A 347 -23.35 6.97 -14.86
C PHE A 347 -23.95 5.96 -15.85
N LEU A 348 -24.51 4.86 -15.34
CA LEU A 348 -25.11 3.81 -16.18
C LEU A 348 -26.27 4.34 -17.03
N LYS A 349 -27.13 5.19 -16.47
CA LYS A 349 -28.23 5.84 -17.18
C LYS A 349 -27.72 6.75 -18.30
N ARG A 350 -26.71 7.60 -18.01
CA ARG A 350 -26.14 8.53 -19.00
C ARG A 350 -25.42 7.82 -20.14
N GLU A 351 -24.80 6.68 -19.85
CA GLU A 351 -24.07 5.86 -20.84
C GLU A 351 -24.96 4.82 -21.54
N ASN A 352 -26.29 4.83 -21.27
CA ASN A 352 -27.25 3.86 -21.80
C ASN A 352 -26.87 2.38 -21.52
N LEU A 353 -26.29 2.13 -20.34
CA LEU A 353 -25.81 0.80 -19.91
C LEU A 353 -26.79 0.07 -19.00
N THR A 354 -27.87 0.72 -18.57
CA THR A 354 -28.98 0.09 -17.84
C THR A 354 -29.80 -0.80 -18.76
N VAL A 355 -29.91 -2.08 -18.44
CA VAL A 355 -31.04 -2.91 -18.90
C VAL A 355 -32.25 -2.42 -18.12
N VAL A 356 -33.27 -1.90 -18.80
CA VAL A 356 -34.52 -1.51 -18.16
C VAL A 356 -35.20 -2.80 -17.66
N SER A 357 -34.98 -3.14 -16.40
CA SER A 357 -35.86 -4.01 -15.62
C SER A 357 -36.63 -3.07 -14.69
N GLN A 358 -37.95 -3.02 -14.86
CA GLN A 358 -38.88 -2.15 -14.11
C GLN A 358 -39.08 -2.58 -12.65
N ASP A 359 -38.11 -3.23 -12.03
CA ASP A 359 -38.20 -3.62 -10.62
C ASP A 359 -37.32 -2.66 -9.81
N GLU A 360 -37.98 -1.70 -9.15
CA GLU A 360 -37.41 -0.93 -8.03
C GLU A 360 -37.17 -1.85 -6.81
N ASP A 361 -36.38 -2.90 -6.98
CA ASP A 361 -35.92 -3.69 -5.86
C ASP A 361 -34.85 -2.87 -5.13
N SER A 362 -35.29 -2.18 -4.07
CA SER A 362 -34.46 -1.61 -3.01
C SER A 362 -33.34 -2.60 -2.68
N PHE A 363 -32.10 -2.27 -3.06
CA PHE A 363 -30.95 -3.11 -2.76
C PHE A 363 -30.82 -3.24 -1.24
N ASN A 364 -31.14 -4.42 -0.70
CA ASN A 364 -31.15 -4.62 0.74
C ASN A 364 -29.71 -4.66 1.26
N TYR A 365 -29.25 -3.52 1.79
CA TYR A 365 -27.89 -3.34 2.34
C TYR A 365 -27.53 -4.37 3.45
N LYS A 366 -28.49 -5.13 3.99
CA LYS A 366 -28.26 -6.23 4.93
C LYS A 366 -27.42 -7.37 4.34
N PHE A 367 -27.41 -7.59 3.02
CA PHE A 367 -26.57 -8.61 2.37
C PHE A 367 -25.07 -8.23 2.29
N LEU A 368 -24.71 -6.97 2.57
CA LEU A 368 -23.32 -6.53 2.60
C LEU A 368 -22.62 -6.84 3.94
N ASN A 369 -23.36 -7.31 4.96
CA ASN A 369 -22.90 -7.51 6.35
C ASN A 369 -22.35 -8.92 6.64
N ILE A 370 -21.71 -9.58 5.67
CA ILE A 370 -21.01 -10.84 5.93
C ILE A 370 -19.61 -10.72 5.33
N ASP A 371 -18.62 -10.52 6.21
CA ASP A 371 -17.22 -10.99 6.17
C ASP A 371 -16.38 -10.30 7.28
N THR A 372 -16.89 -10.26 8.52
CA THR A 372 -16.09 -9.88 9.71
C THR A 372 -16.01 -11.00 10.76
N THR A 373 -16.60 -12.17 10.51
CA THR A 373 -16.55 -13.31 11.42
C THR A 373 -15.79 -14.48 10.79
N ASP A 374 -14.46 -14.42 10.84
CA ASP A 374 -13.60 -15.61 10.73
C ASP A 374 -12.63 -15.67 11.93
N GLN A 375 -13.10 -15.20 13.09
CA GLN A 375 -12.43 -15.34 14.39
C GLN A 375 -13.40 -15.63 15.53
N GLU A 376 -14.38 -16.51 15.32
CA GLU A 376 -15.08 -17.14 16.46
C GLU A 376 -15.37 -18.62 16.14
N ARG A 377 -14.42 -19.48 16.50
CA ARG A 377 -14.75 -20.84 16.94
C ARG A 377 -14.02 -21.10 18.24
N HIS A 378 -14.79 -20.99 19.31
CA HIS A 378 -14.40 -21.35 20.65
C HIS A 378 -14.21 -22.87 20.78
N VAL A 379 -13.29 -23.19 21.68
CA VAL A 379 -12.91 -24.49 22.23
C VAL A 379 -14.11 -25.24 22.83
N THR A 380 -14.29 -26.50 22.43
CA THR A 380 -14.63 -27.62 23.33
C THR A 380 -14.07 -28.91 22.73
N GLY A 381 -13.25 -29.62 23.51
CA GLY A 381 -12.44 -30.74 23.03
C GLY A 381 -13.10 -32.11 23.08
N THR A 382 -12.36 -33.10 22.57
CA THR A 382 -12.17 -34.44 23.14
C THR A 382 -10.99 -35.08 22.39
N GLY A 383 -10.03 -35.62 23.14
CA GLY A 383 -8.87 -36.30 22.57
C GLY A 383 -9.21 -37.67 21.98
N GLN A 384 -8.39 -38.10 21.02
CA GLN A 384 -7.91 -39.47 20.94
C GLN A 384 -6.67 -39.52 20.03
N GLN A 385 -5.74 -40.37 20.46
CA GLN A 385 -4.45 -40.64 19.87
C GLN A 385 -4.56 -41.19 18.44
N ALA A 386 -3.64 -40.79 17.57
CA ALA A 386 -3.16 -41.65 16.48
C ALA A 386 -1.70 -41.31 16.20
N VAL A 387 -0.86 -42.28 16.51
CA VAL A 387 0.57 -42.35 16.21
C VAL A 387 0.70 -42.74 14.74
N SER A 388 1.51 -42.02 13.95
CA SER A 388 2.11 -42.59 12.75
C SER A 388 3.40 -41.87 12.37
N ASN A 389 4.50 -42.58 12.60
CA ASN A 389 5.82 -42.36 12.05
C ASN A 389 5.79 -42.24 10.52
N VAL A 390 6.43 -41.24 9.94
CA VAL A 390 7.12 -41.38 8.64
C VAL A 390 8.42 -40.57 8.64
N SER A 391 9.44 -41.26 8.17
CA SER A 391 10.88 -41.06 8.17
C SER A 391 11.43 -39.82 7.44
N LEU A 392 12.50 -39.28 8.04
CA LEU A 392 13.53 -38.48 7.39
C LEU A 392 14.27 -39.29 6.32
N THR A 393 14.54 -38.67 5.17
CA THR A 393 15.70 -39.00 4.34
C THR A 393 16.36 -37.72 3.86
N ASP A 394 17.65 -37.65 4.14
CA ASP A 394 18.62 -36.62 3.83
C ASP A 394 18.70 -36.29 2.34
N TYR A 395 18.97 -35.01 2.02
CA TYR A 395 19.83 -34.65 0.89
C TYR A 395 20.63 -33.40 1.24
N ASP A 396 21.87 -33.64 1.63
CA ASP A 396 22.98 -32.70 1.73
C ASP A 396 23.40 -32.22 0.34
N ILE A 397 23.41 -30.90 0.10
CA ILE A 397 24.23 -30.28 -0.94
C ILE A 397 24.83 -29.00 -0.36
N GLY A 398 26.11 -29.06 -0.03
CA GLY A 398 26.91 -27.93 0.43
C GLY A 398 27.20 -26.94 -0.69
N MET A 399 27.15 -25.64 -0.36
CA MET A 399 27.72 -24.58 -1.18
C MET A 399 28.72 -23.78 -0.37
N LYS A 400 29.96 -23.75 -0.89
CA LYS A 400 31.12 -23.02 -0.38
C LYS A 400 30.88 -21.51 -0.43
N LEU A 401 31.16 -20.85 0.68
CA LEU A 401 31.30 -19.40 0.78
C LEU A 401 32.67 -18.99 0.22
N ALA A 402 32.69 -18.12 -0.79
CA ALA A 402 33.89 -17.39 -1.21
C ALA A 402 33.85 -16.00 -0.59
N SER A 403 34.74 -15.79 0.37
CA SER A 403 35.04 -14.51 1.02
C SER A 403 36.16 -13.81 0.27
N ASP A 404 35.95 -12.57 -0.18
CA ASP A 404 37.04 -11.67 -0.54
C ASP A 404 37.13 -10.51 0.45
N SER A 405 38.28 -10.46 1.10
CA SER A 405 38.71 -9.44 2.05
C SER A 405 39.16 -8.17 1.32
N VAL A 406 38.58 -7.01 1.65
CA VAL A 406 39.09 -5.71 1.22
C VAL A 406 39.83 -5.03 2.37
N HIS A 407 41.12 -4.78 2.15
CA HIS A 407 42.05 -4.12 3.04
C HIS A 407 41.58 -2.74 3.51
N ARG A 408 41.63 -2.52 4.83
CA ARG A 408 41.54 -1.20 5.46
C ARG A 408 42.95 -0.76 5.85
N LYS A 409 43.50 0.25 5.15
CA LYS A 409 44.77 0.89 5.53
C LYS A 409 44.58 1.65 6.84
N SER A 410 45.35 1.26 7.86
CA SER A 410 45.53 2.01 9.10
C SER A 410 46.50 3.17 8.86
N GLN A 411 46.12 4.39 9.21
CA GLN A 411 47.06 5.49 9.39
C GLN A 411 46.89 6.02 10.81
N ASN A 412 47.68 5.47 11.73
CA ASN A 412 48.04 6.13 12.97
C ASN A 412 49.36 6.86 12.70
N ARG A 413 49.37 8.18 12.81
CA ARG A 413 50.59 8.97 13.01
C ARG A 413 50.39 9.79 14.28
N ARG A 414 50.87 9.25 15.40
CA ARG A 414 51.18 10.02 16.61
C ARG A 414 52.56 10.64 16.39
N GLU A 415 52.60 11.95 16.29
CA GLU A 415 53.77 12.73 16.67
C GLU A 415 53.70 12.96 18.18
N LEU A 416 54.69 12.48 18.93
CA LEU A 416 55.11 13.10 20.19
C LEU A 416 56.48 12.52 20.62
N LEU A 417 57.51 13.31 20.29
CA LEU A 417 58.69 13.68 21.09
C LEU A 417 59.60 12.60 21.70
N ARG A 418 60.88 12.75 21.30
CA ARG A 418 62.17 12.33 21.88
C ARG A 418 62.71 10.95 21.53
#